data_AF-A0A7K4YFT0-F1
#
_entry.id   AF-A0A7K4YFT0-F1
#
_cell.length_a   1.000
_cell.length_b   1.000
_cell.length_c   1.000
_cell.angle_alpha   90.00
_cell.angle_beta   90.00
_cell.angle_gamma   90.00
#
_symmetry.space_group_name_H-M   'P 1'
#
loop_
_entity.id
_entity.type
_entity.pdbx_description
1 polymer ?
#
loop_
_entity_poly.entity_id
_entity_poly.type
_entity_poly.pdbx_seq_one_letter_code
_entity_poly.pdbx_strand_id
1 'polypeptide(L)'
;MPEIPLTRVVSVTSADPRHPAENLLQPDGGGRWRSAAAGEKQISVVLELPGDRPIHSLHIGNDGSAFVEVLVGTGAGGDFQVLLPTAAFMSPSESRAGEGAGLRRVRMFGPETLVKGVVGRGWDRLRLVCSQPYCQ
;
A
#
# COMPACT_ATOMS: atom_id res chain seq x y z
N MET A 1 -15.44 0.65 -13.11
CA MET A 1 -15.64 -0.28 -11.98
C MET A 1 -15.84 0.54 -10.71
N PRO A 2 -16.69 0.11 -9.77
CA PRO A 2 -16.88 0.84 -8.52
C PRO A 2 -15.60 0.76 -7.67
N GLU A 3 -15.29 1.84 -6.97
CA GLU A 3 -14.21 1.86 -5.99
C GLU A 3 -14.55 0.96 -4.80
N ILE A 4 -13.53 0.30 -4.26
CA ILE A 4 -13.67 -0.52 -3.06
C ILE A 4 -13.26 0.37 -1.89
N PRO A 5 -14.20 0.80 -1.02
CA PRO A 5 -13.85 1.61 0.12
C PRO A 5 -13.05 0.78 1.13
N LEU A 6 -12.22 1.44 1.93
CA LEU A 6 -11.47 0.81 3.01
C LEU A 6 -12.23 1.04 4.31
N THR A 7 -12.52 -0.03 5.05
CA THR A 7 -13.41 0.02 6.21
C THR A 7 -12.67 0.40 7.49
N ARG A 8 -11.54 -0.27 7.77
CA ARG A 8 -10.73 -0.01 8.96
C ARG A 8 -9.28 -0.42 8.76
N VAL A 9 -8.41 0.12 9.60
CA VAL A 9 -7.05 -0.39 9.82
C VAL A 9 -7.14 -1.57 10.80
N VAL A 10 -6.66 -2.73 10.37
CA VAL A 10 -6.63 -3.96 11.19
C VAL A 10 -5.34 -4.02 12.00
N SER A 11 -4.21 -3.69 11.38
CA SER A 11 -2.92 -3.62 12.04
C SER A 11 -1.98 -2.70 11.28
N VAL A 12 -1.02 -2.13 12.00
CA VAL A 12 0.03 -1.29 11.43
C VAL A 12 1.32 -1.54 12.18
N THR A 13 2.44 -1.65 11.46
CA THR A 13 3.75 -1.85 12.10
C THR A 13 4.34 -0.55 12.62
N SER A 14 4.07 0.57 11.94
CA SER A 14 4.57 1.90 12.31
C SER A 14 3.70 3.00 11.69
N ALA A 15 3.41 4.04 12.47
CA ALA A 15 2.58 5.18 12.06
C ALA A 15 2.97 6.46 12.80
N ASP A 16 3.20 7.57 12.09
CA ASP A 16 3.35 8.92 12.69
C ASP A 16 1.98 9.37 13.26
N PRO A 17 1.90 9.85 14.52
CA PRO A 17 0.67 10.37 15.10
C PRO A 17 -0.02 11.48 14.28
N ARG A 18 0.72 12.24 13.48
CA ARG A 18 0.20 13.30 12.58
C ARG A 18 -0.16 12.78 11.19
N HIS A 19 0.42 11.63 10.81
CA HIS A 19 0.18 10.98 9.52
C HIS A 19 -0.15 9.49 9.74
N PRO A 20 -1.26 9.20 10.46
CA PRO A 20 -1.61 7.85 10.86
C PRO A 20 -2.13 7.01 9.67
N ALA A 21 -2.21 5.69 9.84
CA ALA A 21 -2.65 4.76 8.80
C ALA A 21 -4.13 4.94 8.43
N GLU A 22 -4.94 5.43 9.38
CA GLU A 22 -6.36 5.72 9.24
C GLU A 22 -6.64 6.76 8.15
N ASN A 23 -5.67 7.61 7.83
CA ASN A 23 -5.76 8.55 6.72
C ASN A 23 -5.99 7.84 5.37
N LEU A 24 -5.55 6.58 5.23
CA LEU A 24 -5.78 5.80 4.01
C LEU A 24 -7.25 5.46 3.80
N LEU A 25 -8.07 5.44 4.87
CA LEU A 25 -9.50 5.15 4.78
C LEU A 25 -10.29 6.26 4.06
N GLN A 26 -9.69 7.45 3.94
CA GLN A 26 -10.27 8.61 3.27
C GLN A 26 -9.34 9.09 2.14
N PRO A 27 -9.32 8.38 0.99
CA PRO A 27 -8.40 8.69 -0.11
C PRO A 27 -8.56 10.12 -0.65
N ASP A 28 -9.76 10.69 -0.62
CA ASP A 28 -10.03 12.07 -1.05
C ASP A 28 -9.66 13.14 0.00
N GLY A 29 -9.40 12.73 1.25
CA GLY A 29 -9.12 13.64 2.36
C GLY A 29 -7.72 14.26 2.33
N GLY A 30 -6.88 13.87 1.36
CA GLY A 30 -5.49 14.33 1.24
C GLY A 30 -4.57 13.88 2.39
N GLY A 31 -5.09 13.02 3.27
CA GLY A 31 -4.35 12.41 4.36
C GLY A 31 -3.27 11.47 3.84
N ARG A 32 -2.18 11.33 4.61
CA ARG A 32 -1.04 10.47 4.26
C ARG A 32 -0.71 9.56 5.42
N TRP A 33 -0.13 8.41 5.12
CA TRP A 33 0.42 7.50 6.11
C TRP A 33 1.95 7.55 6.04
N ARG A 34 2.61 7.73 7.19
CA ARG A 34 4.07 7.74 7.32
C ARG A 34 4.53 6.87 8.47
N SER A 35 5.79 6.45 8.43
CA SER A 35 6.45 5.77 9.56
C SER A 35 6.54 6.68 10.78
N ALA A 36 6.53 6.09 11.98
CA ALA A 36 6.68 6.80 13.25
C ALA A 36 8.08 7.42 13.41
N ALA A 37 9.11 6.74 12.92
CA ALA A 37 10.48 7.21 12.94
C ALA A 37 11.08 7.30 11.53
N ALA A 38 12.04 8.20 11.37
CA ALA A 38 12.87 8.27 10.17
C ALA A 38 13.85 7.08 10.13
N GLY A 39 14.19 6.61 8.93
CA GLY A 39 15.14 5.50 8.72
C GLY A 39 14.54 4.10 8.85
N GLU A 40 13.22 3.98 9.09
CA GLU A 40 12.52 2.70 9.01
C GLU A 40 12.55 2.16 7.58
N LYS A 41 13.30 1.07 7.37
CA LYS A 41 13.51 0.50 6.03
C LYS A 41 12.25 -0.08 5.41
N GLN A 42 11.31 -0.52 6.24
CA GLN A 42 10.07 -1.13 5.81
C GLN A 42 8.97 -0.93 6.85
N ILE A 43 7.78 -0.59 6.39
CA ILE A 43 6.56 -0.51 7.18
C ILE A 43 5.43 -1.23 6.46
N SER A 44 4.44 -1.73 7.20
CA SER A 44 3.26 -2.34 6.61
C SER A 44 1.99 -2.01 7.38
N VAL A 45 0.89 -1.97 6.64
CA VAL A 45 -0.46 -1.78 7.17
C VAL A 45 -1.37 -2.84 6.59
N VAL A 46 -2.27 -3.37 7.40
CA VAL A 46 -3.36 -4.26 6.99
C VAL A 46 -4.67 -3.49 7.10
N LEU A 47 -5.42 -3.48 6.01
CA LEU A 47 -6.69 -2.79 5.83
C LEU A 47 -7.80 -3.82 5.62
N GLU A 48 -8.98 -3.56 6.17
CA GLU A 48 -10.19 -4.35 5.92
C GLU A 48 -11.00 -3.74 4.78
N LEU A 49 -11.49 -4.60 3.89
CA LEU A 49 -12.41 -4.27 2.80
C LEU A 49 -13.85 -4.61 3.19
N PRO A 50 -14.87 -3.98 2.57
CA PRO A 50 -16.27 -4.30 2.81
C PRO A 50 -16.63 -5.65 2.18
N GLY A 51 -16.52 -6.70 2.99
CA GLY A 51 -16.83 -8.07 2.61
C GLY A 51 -15.85 -8.65 1.60
N ASP A 52 -16.16 -9.85 1.14
CA ASP A 52 -15.31 -10.63 0.24
C ASP A 52 -15.50 -10.20 -1.21
N ARG A 53 -14.55 -9.44 -1.78
CA ARG A 53 -14.70 -8.86 -3.13
C ARG A 53 -13.42 -8.97 -3.98
N PRO A 54 -13.55 -9.17 -5.30
CA PRO A 54 -12.39 -9.21 -6.17
C PRO A 54 -11.80 -7.82 -6.41
N ILE A 55 -10.48 -7.73 -6.37
CA ILE A 55 -9.73 -6.53 -6.71
C ILE A 55 -9.33 -6.60 -8.18
N HIS A 56 -9.72 -5.58 -8.95
CA HIS A 56 -9.44 -5.50 -10.38
C HIS A 56 -8.21 -4.65 -10.72
N SER A 57 -8.07 -3.52 -10.03
CA SER A 57 -6.98 -2.57 -10.24
C SER A 57 -6.61 -1.90 -8.91
N LEU A 58 -5.39 -1.39 -8.82
CA LEU A 58 -4.88 -0.67 -7.66
C LEU A 58 -4.38 0.71 -8.08
N HIS A 59 -4.83 1.75 -7.38
CA HIS A 59 -4.32 3.11 -7.54
C HIS A 59 -3.55 3.48 -6.28
N ILE A 60 -2.25 3.74 -6.43
CA ILE A 60 -1.35 3.93 -5.29
C ILE A 60 -0.63 5.26 -5.45
N GLY A 61 -0.82 6.16 -4.48
CA GLY A 61 -0.04 7.38 -4.34
C GLY A 61 1.15 7.15 -3.40
N ASN A 62 2.36 7.46 -3.88
CA ASN A 62 3.55 7.40 -3.05
C ASN A 62 3.66 8.63 -2.12
N ASP A 63 4.34 8.44 -0.99
CA ASP A 63 4.83 9.54 -0.14
C ASP A 63 6.25 9.20 0.37
N GLY A 64 7.15 8.88 -0.55
CA GLY A 64 8.56 8.64 -0.25
C GLY A 64 9.01 7.18 -0.12
N SER A 65 8.19 6.21 -0.51
CA SER A 65 8.61 4.80 -0.57
C SER A 65 9.35 4.50 -1.88
N ALA A 66 10.43 3.71 -1.82
CA ALA A 66 11.12 3.24 -3.01
C ALA A 66 10.36 2.09 -3.67
N PHE A 67 9.86 1.18 -2.84
CA PHE A 67 9.10 0.02 -3.29
C PHE A 67 7.80 -0.10 -2.52
N VAL A 68 6.77 -0.56 -3.23
CA VAL A 68 5.47 -0.89 -2.66
C VAL A 68 5.06 -2.28 -3.13
N GLU A 69 4.60 -3.10 -2.20
CA GLU A 69 4.02 -4.41 -2.46
C GLU A 69 2.62 -4.48 -1.87
N VAL A 70 1.70 -5.16 -2.56
CA VAL A 70 0.33 -5.37 -2.08
C VAL A 70 0.04 -6.85 -2.02
N LEU A 71 -0.34 -7.29 -0.83
CA LEU A 71 -0.81 -8.65 -0.58
C LEU A 71 -2.28 -8.61 -0.17
N VAL A 72 -2.96 -9.73 -0.38
CA VAL A 72 -4.38 -9.90 -0.04
C VAL A 72 -4.57 -11.16 0.77
N GLY A 73 -5.58 -11.16 1.63
CA GLY A 73 -5.90 -12.29 2.48
C GLY A 73 -7.36 -12.28 2.87
N THR A 74 -7.71 -13.26 3.70
CA THR A 74 -9.05 -13.40 4.26
C THR A 74 -9.02 -13.27 5.79
N GLY A 75 -10.00 -12.59 6.38
CA GLY A 75 -10.14 -12.44 7.83
C GLY A 75 -10.49 -13.77 8.52
N ALA A 76 -11.00 -14.74 7.78
CA ALA A 76 -11.33 -16.09 8.25
C ALA A 76 -10.09 -16.97 8.53
N GLY A 77 -8.88 -16.48 8.26
CA GLY A 77 -7.62 -17.21 8.43
C GLY A 77 -7.03 -17.66 7.09
N GLY A 78 -5.69 -17.71 7.04
CA GLY A 78 -4.91 -18.07 5.85
C GLY A 78 -3.71 -17.15 5.65
N ASP A 79 -2.82 -17.56 4.75
CA ASP A 79 -1.64 -16.76 4.38
C ASP A 79 -2.01 -15.64 3.41
N PHE A 80 -1.34 -14.50 3.55
CA PHE A 80 -1.42 -13.42 2.58
C PHE A 80 -0.80 -13.85 1.25
N GLN A 81 -1.50 -13.59 0.16
CA GLN A 81 -1.06 -13.86 -1.20
C GLN A 81 -0.67 -12.56 -1.89
N VAL A 82 0.42 -12.57 -2.65
CA VAL A 82 0.89 -11.39 -3.38
C VAL A 82 -0.09 -11.08 -4.52
N LEU A 83 -0.72 -9.90 -4.46
CA LEU A 83 -1.59 -9.39 -5.52
C LEU A 83 -0.79 -8.53 -6.50
N LEU A 84 -0.02 -7.57 -5.96
CA LEU A 84 0.92 -6.74 -6.71
C LEU A 84 2.32 -7.07 -6.21
N PRO A 85 3.18 -7.68 -7.04
CA PRO A 85 4.59 -7.87 -6.72
C PRO A 85 5.26 -6.53 -6.44
N THR A 86 6.39 -6.57 -5.73
CA THR A 86 7.18 -5.37 -5.40
C THR A 86 7.35 -4.43 -6.62
N ALA A 87 6.70 -3.27 -6.53
CA ALA A 87 6.66 -2.25 -7.57
C ALA A 87 7.52 -1.05 -7.17
N ALA A 88 8.42 -0.62 -8.07
CA ALA A 88 9.27 0.54 -7.81
C ALA A 88 8.53 1.87 -8.03
N PHE A 89 8.62 2.77 -7.06
CA PHE A 89 8.09 4.14 -7.12
C PHE A 89 9.20 5.19 -7.16
N MET A 90 10.35 4.91 -6.56
CA MET A 90 11.53 5.76 -6.59
C MET A 90 12.77 4.94 -6.94
N SER A 91 13.66 5.54 -7.71
CA SER A 91 15.03 5.03 -7.89
C SER A 91 15.86 5.23 -6.61
N PRO A 92 17.00 4.54 -6.46
CA PRO A 92 17.91 4.78 -5.34
C PRO A 92 18.41 6.23 -5.27
N SER A 93 18.60 6.88 -6.43
CA SER A 93 19.06 8.27 -6.50
C SER A 93 17.99 9.25 -6.03
N GLU A 94 16.75 9.09 -6.48
CA GLU A 94 15.60 9.90 -6.00
C GLU A 94 15.39 9.67 -4.49
N SER A 95 15.55 8.44 -4.02
CA SER A 95 15.34 8.09 -2.61
C SER A 95 16.39 8.73 -1.69
N ARG A 96 17.66 8.78 -2.11
CA ARG A 96 18.73 9.45 -1.35
C ARG A 96 18.60 10.97 -1.34
N ALA A 97 18.11 11.55 -2.44
CA ALA A 97 17.90 12.99 -2.53
C ALA A 97 16.75 13.47 -1.62
N GLY A 98 15.80 12.59 -1.29
CA GLY A 98 14.64 12.94 -0.46
C GLY A 98 13.66 13.91 -1.13
N GLU A 99 13.87 14.22 -2.41
CA GLU A 99 13.16 15.24 -3.16
C GLU A 99 12.89 14.79 -4.61
N GLY A 100 11.92 15.43 -5.26
CA GLY A 100 11.63 15.25 -6.68
C GLY A 100 10.33 14.50 -6.99
N ALA A 101 10.10 14.26 -8.28
CA ALA A 101 8.84 13.73 -8.81
C ALA A 101 8.47 12.33 -8.30
N GLY A 102 9.45 11.55 -7.82
CA GLY A 102 9.25 10.21 -7.25
C GLY A 102 8.53 10.22 -5.89
N LEU A 103 8.68 11.29 -5.09
CA LEU A 103 8.14 11.36 -3.73
C LEU A 103 6.63 11.19 -3.71
N ARG A 104 5.92 11.88 -4.62
CA ARG A 104 4.45 11.88 -4.74
C ARG A 104 3.94 11.18 -6.00
N ARG A 105 4.73 10.25 -6.53
CA ARG A 105 4.38 9.53 -7.76
C ARG A 105 3.13 8.68 -7.53
N VAL A 106 2.11 8.90 -8.36
CA VAL A 106 0.92 8.05 -8.41
C VAL A 106 1.11 7.02 -9.51
N ARG A 107 0.81 5.75 -9.23
CA ARG A 107 0.81 4.67 -10.22
C ARG A 107 -0.51 3.92 -10.18
N MET A 108 -0.99 3.56 -11.37
CA MET A 108 -2.15 2.70 -11.55
C MET A 108 -1.66 1.33 -12.02
N PHE A 109 -2.18 0.28 -11.40
CA PHE A 109 -1.89 -1.11 -11.70
C PHE A 109 -3.18 -1.77 -12.16
N GLY A 110 -3.26 -2.04 -13.46
CA GLY A 110 -4.37 -2.77 -14.06
C GLY A 110 -4.22 -4.28 -13.89
N PRO A 111 -5.26 -5.07 -14.22
CA PRO A 111 -5.28 -6.52 -14.07
C PRO A 111 -4.13 -7.24 -14.79
N GLU A 112 -3.55 -6.64 -15.82
CA GLU A 112 -2.39 -7.14 -16.56
C GLU A 112 -1.09 -7.15 -15.74
N THR A 113 -1.00 -6.28 -14.72
CA THR A 113 0.15 -6.18 -13.82
C THR A 113 -0.02 -6.98 -12.53
N LEU A 114 -1.24 -7.42 -12.24
CA LEU A 114 -1.58 -8.15 -11.03
C LEU A 114 -1.40 -9.66 -11.24
N VAL A 115 -1.21 -10.39 -10.14
CA VAL A 115 -1.01 -11.85 -10.18
C VAL A 115 -2.31 -12.55 -10.57
N LYS A 116 -2.33 -13.15 -11.77
CA LYS A 116 -3.54 -13.76 -12.38
C LYS A 116 -4.27 -14.80 -11.51
N GLY A 117 -3.54 -15.55 -10.67
CA GLY A 117 -4.14 -16.56 -9.78
C GLY A 117 -4.82 -15.98 -8.53
N VAL A 118 -4.58 -14.70 -8.24
CA VAL A 118 -5.12 -13.97 -7.08
C VAL A 118 -6.25 -13.02 -7.53
N VAL A 119 -6.13 -12.48 -8.74
CA VAL A 119 -7.17 -11.66 -9.39
C VAL A 119 -8.45 -12.49 -9.59
N GLY A 120 -9.61 -11.88 -9.33
CA GLY A 120 -10.92 -12.50 -9.52
C GLY A 120 -11.43 -13.33 -8.34
N ARG A 121 -10.58 -13.64 -7.36
CA ARG A 121 -10.99 -14.19 -6.06
C ARG A 121 -11.48 -13.07 -5.15
N GLY A 122 -12.41 -13.39 -4.24
CA GLY A 122 -12.79 -12.48 -3.18
C GLY A 122 -11.67 -12.33 -2.15
N TRP A 123 -11.46 -11.10 -1.68
CA TRP A 123 -10.62 -10.78 -0.54
C TRP A 123 -11.29 -9.75 0.36
N ASP A 124 -11.06 -9.83 1.68
CA ASP A 124 -11.56 -8.88 2.69
C ASP A 124 -10.41 -8.23 3.52
N ARG A 125 -9.16 -8.61 3.25
CA ARG A 125 -7.94 -8.03 3.83
C ARG A 125 -6.97 -7.63 2.73
N LEU A 126 -6.40 -6.44 2.87
CA LEU A 126 -5.32 -5.93 2.03
C LEU A 126 -4.15 -5.53 2.91
N ARG A 127 -2.97 -6.09 2.64
CA ARG A 127 -1.71 -5.70 3.28
C ARG A 127 -0.88 -4.88 2.31
N LEU A 128 -0.60 -3.64 2.68
CA LEU A 128 0.29 -2.75 1.96
C LEU A 128 1.65 -2.76 2.67
N VAL A 129 2.71 -3.04 1.92
CA VAL A 129 4.09 -3.02 2.42
C VAL A 129 4.87 -1.95 1.67
N CYS A 130 5.38 -0.98 2.41
CA CYS A 130 6.18 0.13 1.90
C CYS A 130 7.63 -0.07 2.33
N SER A 131 8.58 -0.01 1.40
CA SER A 131 10.00 -0.16 1.69
C SER A 131 10.80 1.03 1.15
N GLN A 132 11.70 1.55 1.98
CA GLN A 132 12.63 2.61 1.64
C GLN A 132 14.03 2.28 2.20
N PRO A 133 14.79 1.39 1.54
CA PRO A 133 16.10 0.96 2.02
C PRO A 133 17.22 1.98 1.72
N TYR A 134 16.95 3.01 0.93
CA TYR A 134 17.98 3.91 0.41
C TYR A 134 18.09 5.24 1.17
N CYS A 135 17.12 5.57 2.02
CA CYS A 135 17.27 6.70 2.93
C CYS A 135 18.10 6.25 4.15
N GLN A 136 19.17 6.98 4.45
CA GLN A 136 19.95 6.84 5.69
C GLN A 136 19.58 7.97 6.65
#